data_AF-A0A355EW05-F1
#
_entry.id   AF-A0A355EW05-F1
#
_cell.length_a   1.000
_cell.length_b   1.000
_cell.length_c   1.000
_cell.angle_alpha   90.00
_cell.angle_beta   90.00
_cell.angle_gamma   90.00
#
_symmetry.space_group_name_H-M   'P 1'
#
loop_
_entity.id
_entity.type
_entity.pdbx_description
1 polymer ?
#
loop_
_entity_poly.entity_id
_entity_poly.type
_entity_poly.pdbx_seq_one_letter_code
_entity_poly.pdbx_strand_id
1 'polypeptide(L)'
;LHVLYAEEDKTLRGCAVALSQPGKDVLTTFRDMLRTPHLPTGPHPLVASIAQSLLDKSDDERSGVVSTTLSFLDLYRDPLIAQATATSDFRLTDLMQADQPVSLYLTIPASDLSRTRPLVRLLLNLLCRRLTEVLEFRDGQPVAHYRHPLLLLLDEFPALGRLPFFSESIAYLAGYGIRCLLVTQDLSQHQGVYGKSESIVSNCSVRIAYTPNKPETAELLSLMTGQMTVHHTRVSRRLGGPLSASQTATPSETQRRLLTPDEALRLPADQALVFVTGLPPLLTLRARYFEDRELLRRARIPPPDRPAQLRGGKIGYGS
;
A
#
# COMPACT_ATOMS: atom_id res chain seq x y z
N LEU A 1 -11.45 -24.39 -5.02
CA LEU A 1 -11.49 -25.31 -6.19
C LEU A 1 -12.80 -26.08 -6.24
N HIS A 2 -13.16 -26.89 -5.24
CA HIS A 2 -14.43 -27.62 -5.22
C HIS A 2 -15.63 -26.76 -5.62
N VAL A 3 -15.84 -25.65 -4.91
CA VAL A 3 -16.92 -24.67 -5.15
C VAL A 3 -16.96 -24.15 -6.60
N LEU A 4 -15.81 -23.95 -7.26
CA LEU A 4 -15.78 -23.46 -8.65
C LEU A 4 -16.38 -24.45 -9.65
N TYR A 5 -16.28 -25.75 -9.35
CA TYR A 5 -16.74 -26.83 -10.21
C TYR A 5 -18.10 -27.39 -9.80
N ALA A 6 -18.37 -27.45 -8.50
CA ALA A 6 -19.49 -28.21 -7.93
C ALA A 6 -20.70 -27.35 -7.54
N GLU A 7 -20.48 -26.10 -7.16
CA GLU A 7 -21.50 -25.23 -6.58
C GLU A 7 -22.01 -24.20 -7.60
N GLU A 8 -23.26 -23.78 -7.44
CA GLU A 8 -23.85 -22.69 -8.25
C GLU A 8 -23.21 -21.35 -7.92
N ASP A 9 -23.06 -21.05 -6.63
CA ASP A 9 -22.38 -19.84 -6.14
C ASP A 9 -20.86 -20.06 -6.12
N LYS A 10 -20.18 -19.56 -7.16
CA LYS A 10 -18.73 -19.70 -7.35
C LYS A 10 -17.89 -18.63 -6.62
N THR A 11 -18.51 -17.87 -5.72
CA THR A 11 -17.85 -16.77 -5.00
C THR A 11 -17.24 -17.24 -3.68
N LEU A 12 -16.52 -16.34 -2.99
CA LEU A 12 -16.04 -16.61 -1.63
C LEU A 12 -17.20 -16.75 -0.63
N ARG A 13 -18.35 -16.14 -0.90
CA ARG A 13 -19.58 -16.39 -0.15
C ARG A 13 -20.05 -17.83 -0.34
N GLY A 14 -20.06 -18.33 -1.56
CA GLY A 14 -20.38 -19.73 -1.87
C GLY A 14 -19.47 -20.71 -1.15
N CYS A 15 -18.17 -20.40 -1.05
CA CYS A 15 -17.24 -21.17 -0.22
C CYS A 15 -17.65 -21.20 1.27
N ALA A 16 -18.09 -20.07 1.83
CA ALA A 16 -18.54 -20.00 3.22
C ALA A 16 -19.80 -20.85 3.41
N VAL A 17 -20.76 -20.74 2.49
CA VAL A 17 -22.02 -21.50 2.51
C VAL A 17 -21.75 -23.01 2.44
N ALA A 18 -20.89 -23.47 1.52
CA ALA A 18 -20.56 -24.88 1.36
C ALA A 18 -19.95 -25.52 2.64
N LEU A 19 -19.24 -24.73 3.45
CA LEU A 19 -18.61 -25.17 4.70
C LEU A 19 -19.51 -25.03 5.94
N SER A 20 -20.57 -24.22 5.87
CA SER A 20 -21.42 -23.92 7.02
C SER A 20 -22.92 -24.01 6.70
N GLN A 21 -23.30 -24.88 5.77
CA GLN A 21 -24.69 -25.01 5.34
C GLN A 21 -25.55 -25.57 6.48
N PRO A 22 -26.64 -24.88 6.88
CA PRO A 22 -27.52 -25.38 7.93
C PRO A 22 -28.06 -26.78 7.60
N GLY A 23 -27.96 -27.71 8.56
CA GLY A 23 -28.44 -29.07 8.40
C GLY A 23 -27.54 -30.02 7.59
N LYS A 24 -26.40 -29.54 7.06
CA LYS A 24 -25.39 -30.39 6.40
C LYS A 24 -24.13 -30.45 7.24
N ASP A 25 -23.74 -31.65 7.65
CA ASP A 25 -22.46 -31.89 8.31
C ASP A 25 -21.30 -31.61 7.33
N VAL A 26 -20.25 -30.93 7.81
CA VAL A 26 -19.06 -30.60 7.02
C VAL A 26 -18.36 -31.85 6.49
N LEU A 27 -18.46 -32.98 7.20
CA LEU A 27 -17.95 -34.27 6.71
C LEU A 27 -18.64 -34.71 5.41
N THR A 28 -19.92 -34.38 5.24
CA THR A 28 -20.64 -34.64 4.00
C THR A 28 -20.03 -33.84 2.87
N THR A 29 -19.74 -32.54 3.09
CA THR A 29 -19.04 -31.71 2.09
C THR A 29 -17.67 -32.30 1.71
N PHE A 30 -16.90 -32.82 2.68
CA PHE A 30 -15.61 -33.46 2.37
C PHE A 30 -15.76 -34.79 1.60
N ARG A 31 -16.79 -35.59 1.89
CA ARG A 31 -17.10 -36.79 1.11
C ARG A 31 -17.57 -36.44 -0.30
N ASP A 32 -18.33 -35.35 -0.46
CA ASP A 32 -18.75 -34.84 -1.76
C ASP A 32 -17.53 -34.42 -2.58
N MET A 33 -16.56 -33.72 -1.98
CA MET A 33 -15.28 -33.38 -2.62
C MET A 33 -14.52 -34.58 -3.19
N LEU A 34 -14.62 -35.77 -2.59
CA LEU A 34 -14.01 -37.00 -3.10
C LEU A 34 -14.75 -37.62 -4.29
N ARG A 35 -16.05 -37.32 -4.45
CA ARG A 35 -16.93 -38.01 -5.42
C ARG A 35 -17.33 -37.12 -6.58
N THR A 36 -17.38 -35.80 -6.39
CA THR A 36 -17.79 -34.87 -7.43
C THR A 36 -16.83 -34.94 -8.62
N PRO A 37 -17.32 -35.14 -9.85
CA PRO A 37 -16.48 -35.05 -11.04
C PRO A 37 -16.15 -33.58 -11.32
N HIS A 38 -14.97 -33.16 -10.92
CA HIS A 38 -14.47 -31.80 -11.16
C HIS A 38 -13.83 -31.68 -12.54
N LEU A 39 -13.31 -32.80 -13.05
CA LEU A 39 -12.65 -32.95 -14.35
C LEU A 39 -13.40 -34.03 -15.16
N PRO A 40 -13.23 -34.08 -16.49
CA PRO A 40 -13.82 -35.14 -17.32
C PRO A 40 -13.42 -36.55 -16.88
N THR A 41 -12.24 -36.69 -16.27
CA THR A 41 -11.69 -37.96 -15.77
C THR A 41 -12.10 -38.30 -14.34
N GLY A 42 -12.93 -37.48 -13.69
CA GLY A 42 -13.39 -37.70 -12.31
C GLY A 42 -13.02 -36.57 -11.33
N PRO A 43 -12.88 -36.86 -10.04
CA PRO A 43 -12.51 -35.87 -9.02
C PRO A 43 -11.15 -35.23 -9.29
N HIS A 44 -11.02 -33.93 -9.02
CA HIS A 44 -9.75 -33.24 -9.18
C HIS A 44 -8.75 -33.78 -8.14
N PRO A 45 -7.55 -34.28 -8.51
CA PRO A 45 -6.63 -34.96 -7.59
C PRO A 45 -6.28 -34.13 -6.34
N LEU A 46 -6.00 -32.83 -6.50
CA LEU A 46 -5.74 -31.93 -5.38
C LEU A 46 -6.95 -31.74 -4.44
N VAL A 47 -8.18 -31.69 -4.99
CA VAL A 47 -9.38 -31.56 -4.17
C VAL A 47 -9.59 -32.84 -3.37
N ALA A 48 -9.43 -33.99 -4.03
CA ALA A 48 -9.57 -35.29 -3.39
C ALA A 48 -8.51 -35.53 -2.30
N SER A 49 -7.24 -35.19 -2.54
CA SER A 49 -6.18 -35.38 -1.55
C SER A 49 -6.37 -34.50 -0.31
N ILE A 50 -6.79 -33.24 -0.48
CA ILE A 50 -7.10 -32.33 0.63
C ILE A 50 -8.33 -32.84 1.40
N ALA A 51 -9.38 -33.27 0.70
CA ALA A 51 -10.58 -33.81 1.33
C ALA A 51 -10.27 -35.06 2.17
N GLN A 52 -9.50 -36.01 1.62
CA GLN A 52 -9.06 -37.20 2.35
C GLN A 52 -8.25 -36.80 3.60
N SER A 53 -7.30 -35.88 3.46
CA SER A 53 -6.51 -35.39 4.60
C SER A 53 -7.36 -34.73 5.69
N LEU A 54 -8.46 -34.04 5.34
CA LEU A 54 -9.39 -33.46 6.33
C LEU A 54 -10.27 -34.52 7.01
N LEU A 55 -10.62 -35.59 6.30
CA LEU A 55 -11.37 -36.73 6.85
C LEU A 55 -10.51 -37.57 7.80
N ASP A 56 -9.21 -37.70 7.53
CA ASP A 56 -8.27 -38.46 8.35
C ASP A 56 -7.90 -37.75 9.67
N LYS A 57 -8.21 -36.45 9.78
CA LYS A 57 -7.97 -35.66 11.02
C LYS A 57 -8.94 -36.03 12.13
N SER A 58 -8.47 -35.91 13.37
CA SER A 58 -9.34 -35.96 14.55
C SER A 58 -10.41 -34.86 14.48
N ASP A 59 -11.52 -35.07 15.20
CA ASP A 59 -12.63 -34.12 15.20
C ASP A 59 -12.20 -32.73 15.67
N ASP A 60 -11.38 -32.65 16.72
CA ASP A 60 -10.88 -31.38 17.27
C ASP A 60 -10.00 -30.62 16.28
N GLU A 61 -9.04 -31.32 15.64
CA GLU A 61 -8.14 -30.70 14.67
C GLU A 61 -8.92 -30.22 13.43
N ARG A 62 -9.85 -31.05 12.93
CA ARG A 62 -10.70 -30.71 11.79
C ARG A 62 -11.59 -29.50 12.10
N SER A 63 -12.22 -29.49 13.28
CA SER A 63 -13.04 -28.37 13.74
C SER A 63 -12.23 -27.08 13.82
N GLY A 64 -10.99 -27.15 14.33
CA GLY A 64 -10.06 -26.02 14.34
C GLY A 64 -9.76 -25.46 12.95
N VAL A 65 -9.50 -26.33 11.97
CA VAL A 65 -9.25 -25.93 10.57
C VAL A 65 -10.49 -25.27 9.94
N VAL A 66 -11.67 -25.86 10.12
CA VAL A 66 -12.93 -25.32 9.57
C VAL A 66 -13.27 -23.97 10.20
N SER A 67 -13.17 -23.86 11.52
CA SER A 67 -13.43 -22.61 12.25
C SER A 67 -12.51 -21.48 11.78
N THR A 68 -11.21 -21.78 11.65
CA THR A 68 -10.23 -20.82 11.12
C THR A 68 -10.56 -20.40 9.69
N THR A 69 -10.93 -21.36 8.83
CA THR A 69 -11.31 -21.08 7.43
C THR A 69 -12.54 -20.19 7.35
N LEU A 70 -13.58 -20.48 8.14
CA LEU A 70 -14.80 -19.68 8.20
C LEU A 70 -14.51 -18.26 8.71
N SER A 71 -13.58 -18.09 9.66
CA SER A 71 -13.18 -16.75 10.13
C SER A 71 -12.62 -15.87 9.01
N PHE A 72 -11.91 -16.43 8.03
CA PHE A 72 -11.42 -15.69 6.87
C PHE A 72 -12.50 -15.41 5.83
N LEU A 73 -13.52 -16.27 5.75
CA LEU A 73 -14.62 -16.14 4.81
C LEU A 73 -15.78 -15.29 5.33
N ASP A 74 -15.82 -15.00 6.63
CA ASP A 74 -16.94 -14.31 7.28
C ASP A 74 -17.23 -12.93 6.68
N LEU A 75 -16.19 -12.21 6.26
CA LEU A 75 -16.31 -10.93 5.56
C LEU A 75 -17.20 -11.00 4.31
N TYR A 76 -17.17 -12.13 3.59
CA TYR A 76 -17.92 -12.33 2.35
C TYR A 76 -19.37 -12.76 2.58
N ARG A 77 -19.79 -12.94 3.84
CA ARG A 77 -21.21 -13.11 4.17
C ARG A 77 -21.97 -11.79 4.13
N ASP A 78 -21.27 -10.67 4.22
CA ASP A 78 -21.86 -9.36 4.01
C ASP A 78 -22.41 -9.24 2.58
N PRO A 79 -23.69 -8.87 2.39
CA PRO A 79 -24.28 -8.75 1.07
C PRO A 79 -23.58 -7.74 0.14
N LEU A 80 -23.10 -6.61 0.67
CA LEU A 80 -22.41 -5.58 -0.09
C LEU A 80 -21.04 -6.07 -0.55
N ILE A 81 -20.28 -6.71 0.33
CA ILE A 81 -18.96 -7.28 -0.04
C ILE A 81 -19.13 -8.45 -1.01
N ALA A 82 -20.11 -9.33 -0.77
CA ALA A 82 -20.42 -10.43 -1.67
C ALA A 82 -20.75 -9.90 -3.07
N GLN A 83 -21.61 -8.88 -3.17
CA GLN A 83 -21.97 -8.26 -4.44
C GLN A 83 -20.77 -7.61 -5.13
N ALA A 84 -19.96 -6.85 -4.38
CA ALA A 84 -18.77 -6.17 -4.90
C ALA A 84 -17.68 -7.14 -5.39
N THR A 85 -17.69 -8.39 -4.93
CA THR A 85 -16.70 -9.42 -5.28
C THR A 85 -17.26 -10.58 -6.11
N ALA A 86 -18.55 -10.51 -6.47
CA ALA A 86 -19.23 -11.60 -7.18
C ALA A 86 -18.76 -11.76 -8.63
N THR A 87 -18.40 -10.66 -9.29
CA THR A 87 -17.97 -10.63 -10.69
C THR A 87 -16.84 -9.64 -10.88
N SER A 88 -16.15 -9.74 -12.02
CA SER A 88 -15.09 -8.81 -12.42
C SER A 88 -15.33 -8.39 -13.87
N ASP A 89 -15.41 -7.10 -14.11
CA ASP A 89 -15.61 -6.47 -15.43
C ASP A 89 -14.28 -6.05 -16.10
N PHE A 90 -13.18 -6.11 -15.36
CA PHE A 90 -11.82 -5.88 -15.84
C PHE A 90 -10.87 -7.02 -15.44
N ARG A 91 -9.71 -7.09 -16.09
CA ARG A 91 -8.55 -7.88 -15.62
C ARG A 91 -7.56 -6.96 -14.94
N LEU A 92 -6.85 -7.46 -13.93
CA LEU A 92 -5.79 -6.69 -13.26
C LEU A 92 -4.73 -6.15 -14.24
N THR A 93 -4.43 -6.88 -15.31
CA THR A 93 -3.53 -6.45 -16.38
C THR A 93 -4.03 -5.22 -17.13
N ASP A 94 -5.35 -5.01 -17.20
CA ASP A 94 -5.94 -3.87 -17.92
C ASP A 94 -5.49 -2.53 -17.31
N LEU A 95 -5.11 -2.50 -16.03
CA LEU A 95 -4.54 -1.32 -15.36
C LEU A 95 -3.26 -0.79 -16.02
N MET A 96 -2.52 -1.65 -16.72
CA MET A 96 -1.25 -1.31 -17.38
C MET A 96 -1.27 -1.58 -18.89
N GLN A 97 -2.27 -2.32 -19.40
CA GLN A 97 -2.31 -2.84 -20.78
C GLN A 97 -3.51 -2.37 -21.61
N ALA A 98 -4.52 -1.74 -21.00
CA ALA A 98 -5.65 -1.24 -21.75
C ALA A 98 -5.22 -0.19 -22.79
N ASP A 99 -5.99 -0.04 -23.87
CA ASP A 99 -5.70 0.97 -24.90
C ASP A 99 -5.74 2.38 -24.32
N GLN A 100 -6.69 2.64 -23.41
CA GLN A 100 -6.78 3.90 -22.64
C GLN A 100 -6.30 3.69 -21.20
N PRO A 101 -5.67 4.71 -20.56
CA PRO A 101 -5.29 4.64 -19.15
C PRO A 101 -6.50 4.35 -18.24
N VAL A 102 -6.31 3.48 -17.25
CA VAL A 102 -7.36 3.05 -16.31
C VAL A 102 -6.97 3.43 -14.89
N SER A 103 -7.93 3.93 -14.11
CA SER A 103 -7.76 4.17 -12.67
C SER A 103 -8.73 3.29 -11.87
N LEU A 104 -8.21 2.62 -10.85
CA LEU A 104 -8.99 1.82 -9.90
C LEU A 104 -9.03 2.55 -8.56
N TYR A 105 -10.22 2.88 -8.09
CA TYR A 105 -10.44 3.53 -6.79
C TYR A 105 -11.00 2.53 -5.79
N LEU A 106 -10.35 2.41 -4.64
CA LEU A 106 -10.82 1.61 -3.51
C LEU A 106 -11.37 2.54 -2.44
N THR A 107 -12.64 2.92 -2.58
CA THR A 107 -13.31 3.86 -1.67
C THR A 107 -13.95 3.10 -0.51
N ILE A 108 -13.36 3.23 0.67
CA ILE A 108 -13.83 2.54 1.87
C ILE A 108 -14.14 3.60 2.94
N PRO A 109 -15.37 3.62 3.50
CA PRO A 109 -15.69 4.48 4.63
C PRO A 109 -14.74 4.20 5.80
N ALA A 110 -14.32 5.25 6.52
CA ALA A 110 -13.40 5.10 7.65
C ALA A 110 -13.89 4.10 8.71
N SER A 111 -15.21 4.00 8.91
CA SER A 111 -15.86 3.03 9.80
C SER A 111 -15.62 1.57 9.42
N ASP A 112 -15.41 1.29 8.13
CA ASP A 112 -15.29 -0.07 7.59
C ASP A 112 -13.84 -0.47 7.28
N LEU A 113 -12.88 0.42 7.47
CA LEU A 113 -11.47 0.20 7.10
C LEU A 113 -10.85 -1.02 7.79
N SER A 114 -11.09 -1.19 9.10
CA SER A 114 -10.56 -2.33 9.86
C SER A 114 -11.17 -3.65 9.39
N ARG A 115 -12.48 -3.65 9.13
CA ARG A 115 -13.28 -4.80 8.72
C ARG A 115 -12.95 -5.26 7.30
N THR A 116 -12.80 -4.32 6.37
CA THR A 116 -12.53 -4.60 4.94
C THR A 116 -11.04 -4.80 4.65
N ARG A 117 -10.16 -4.55 5.64
CA ARG A 117 -8.71 -4.74 5.54
C ARG A 117 -8.32 -6.07 4.87
N PRO A 118 -8.89 -7.25 5.21
CA PRO A 118 -8.53 -8.51 4.54
C PRO A 118 -8.78 -8.50 3.02
N LEU A 119 -9.88 -7.90 2.57
CA LEU A 119 -10.20 -7.79 1.15
C LEU A 119 -9.20 -6.88 0.42
N VAL A 120 -8.90 -5.70 0.99
CA VAL A 120 -7.92 -4.78 0.40
C VAL A 120 -6.55 -5.43 0.31
N ARG A 121 -6.14 -6.14 1.37
CA ARG A 121 -4.88 -6.90 1.40
C ARG A 121 -4.82 -7.97 0.31
N LEU A 122 -5.90 -8.71 0.13
CA LEU A 122 -6.01 -9.72 -0.93
C LEU A 122 -5.87 -9.09 -2.30
N LEU A 123 -6.60 -8.00 -2.57
CA LEU A 123 -6.58 -7.31 -3.85
C LEU A 123 -5.19 -6.73 -4.17
N LEU A 124 -4.54 -6.08 -3.20
CA LEU A 124 -3.18 -5.55 -3.38
C LEU A 124 -2.16 -6.66 -3.64
N ASN A 125 -2.27 -7.79 -2.92
CA ASN A 125 -1.40 -8.94 -3.14
C ASN A 125 -1.60 -9.52 -4.55
N LEU A 126 -2.86 -9.68 -4.98
CA LEU A 126 -3.18 -10.14 -6.33
C LEU A 126 -2.65 -9.18 -7.40
N LEU A 127 -2.85 -7.87 -7.22
CA LEU A 127 -2.39 -6.84 -8.15
C LEU A 127 -0.86 -6.89 -8.30
N CYS A 128 -0.12 -6.84 -7.19
CA CYS A 128 1.33 -6.88 -7.24
C CYS A 128 1.83 -8.17 -7.89
N ARG A 129 1.37 -9.33 -7.41
CA ARG A 129 1.82 -10.62 -7.96
C ARG A 129 1.52 -10.78 -9.43
N ARG A 130 0.33 -10.38 -9.89
CA ARG A 130 -0.09 -10.52 -11.30
C ARG A 130 0.62 -9.54 -12.23
N LEU A 131 0.96 -8.34 -11.75
CA LEU A 131 1.63 -7.34 -12.59
C LEU A 131 3.15 -7.50 -12.61
N THR A 132 3.71 -8.35 -11.74
CA THR A 132 5.14 -8.64 -11.66
C THR A 132 5.51 -10.08 -12.05
N GLU A 133 4.69 -10.78 -12.85
CA GLU A 133 4.94 -12.18 -13.21
C GLU A 133 6.08 -12.37 -14.20
N VAL A 134 6.25 -11.44 -15.15
CA VAL A 134 7.19 -11.56 -16.26
C VAL A 134 7.92 -10.24 -16.43
N LEU A 135 9.25 -10.31 -16.39
CA LEU A 135 10.15 -9.22 -16.78
C LEU A 135 11.05 -9.74 -17.89
N GLU A 136 10.89 -9.20 -19.09
CA GLU A 136 11.73 -9.55 -20.23
C GLU A 136 12.93 -8.62 -20.29
N PHE A 137 14.10 -9.18 -20.61
CA PHE A 137 15.32 -8.41 -20.83
C PHE A 137 15.74 -8.54 -22.28
N ARG A 138 16.09 -7.41 -22.90
CA ARG A 138 16.72 -7.34 -24.22
C ARG A 138 17.98 -6.49 -24.09
N ASP A 139 19.12 -7.05 -24.51
CA ASP A 139 20.43 -6.40 -24.41
C ASP A 139 20.80 -5.94 -22.98
N GLY A 140 20.40 -6.73 -21.98
CA GLY A 140 20.63 -6.42 -20.56
C GLY A 140 19.74 -5.31 -19.98
N GLN A 141 18.79 -4.77 -20.77
CA GLN A 141 17.84 -3.77 -20.33
C GLN A 141 16.44 -4.39 -20.19
N PRO A 142 15.66 -4.01 -19.16
CA PRO A 142 14.28 -4.43 -19.05
C PRO A 142 13.47 -3.85 -20.22
N VAL A 143 12.77 -4.70 -20.95
CA VAL A 143 11.81 -4.29 -21.96
C VAL A 143 10.53 -3.90 -21.23
N ALA A 144 9.99 -2.71 -21.52
CA ALA A 144 8.72 -2.29 -20.97
C ALA A 144 7.63 -3.29 -21.39
N HIS A 145 7.18 -4.10 -20.43
CA HIS A 145 6.13 -5.07 -20.64
C HIS A 145 4.74 -4.44 -20.52
N TYR A 146 4.63 -3.11 -20.33
CA TYR A 146 3.40 -2.35 -20.08
C TYR A 146 3.21 -1.20 -21.08
N ARG A 147 1.94 -0.82 -21.32
CA ARG A 147 1.58 0.36 -22.11
C ARG A 147 1.54 1.63 -21.27
N HIS A 148 1.00 1.52 -20.05
CA HIS A 148 0.85 2.62 -19.11
C HIS A 148 1.53 2.27 -17.79
N PRO A 149 2.38 3.16 -17.23
CA PRO A 149 2.92 2.94 -15.89
C PRO A 149 1.81 3.06 -14.85
N LEU A 150 1.89 2.27 -13.78
CA LEU A 150 0.91 2.27 -12.70
C LEU A 150 1.39 3.11 -11.52
N LEU A 151 0.54 4.02 -11.03
CA LEU A 151 0.72 4.66 -9.72
C LEU A 151 -0.09 3.88 -8.68
N LEU A 152 0.60 3.23 -7.74
CA LEU A 152 -0.01 2.66 -6.54
C LEU A 152 0.03 3.71 -5.42
N LEU A 153 -1.09 4.43 -5.23
CA LEU A 153 -1.25 5.44 -4.20
C LEU A 153 -1.99 4.85 -3.00
N LEU A 154 -1.35 4.89 -1.83
CA LEU A 154 -1.94 4.44 -0.55
C LEU A 154 -1.93 5.63 0.42
N ASP A 155 -3.10 6.23 0.63
CA ASP A 155 -3.32 7.48 1.39
C ASP A 155 -3.16 7.33 2.91
N GLU A 156 -3.35 6.11 3.42
CA GLU A 156 -3.04 5.72 4.79
C GLU A 156 -2.42 4.32 4.81
N PHE A 157 -1.16 4.23 4.36
CA PHE A 157 -0.45 2.96 4.22
C PHE A 157 -0.41 2.12 5.52
N PRO A 158 -0.16 2.70 6.72
CA PRO A 158 -0.21 1.95 7.98
C PRO A 158 -1.56 1.28 8.29
N ALA A 159 -2.68 1.83 7.85
CA ALA A 159 -4.00 1.25 8.16
C ALA A 159 -4.23 -0.15 7.57
N LEU A 160 -3.45 -0.53 6.56
CA LEU A 160 -3.49 -1.86 5.94
C LEU A 160 -2.82 -2.94 6.80
N GLY A 161 -2.11 -2.54 7.86
CA GLY A 161 -1.27 -3.43 8.65
C GLY A 161 -0.05 -3.92 7.86
N ARG A 162 0.70 -4.87 8.44
CA ARG A 162 1.93 -5.37 7.81
C ARG A 162 1.60 -6.16 6.56
N LEU A 163 2.14 -5.78 5.41
CA LEU A 163 2.01 -6.47 4.13
C LEU A 163 3.36 -7.14 3.79
N PRO A 164 3.59 -8.42 4.15
CA PRO A 164 4.89 -9.06 3.93
C PRO A 164 5.35 -9.01 2.47
N PHE A 165 4.42 -9.31 1.54
CA PHE A 165 4.71 -9.24 0.11
C PHE A 165 5.17 -7.85 -0.34
N PHE A 166 4.70 -6.79 0.33
CA PHE A 166 4.99 -5.41 -0.05
C PHE A 166 6.40 -4.99 0.41
N SER A 167 6.79 -5.35 1.65
CA SER A 167 8.16 -5.17 2.15
C SER A 167 9.20 -5.81 1.23
N GLU A 168 8.90 -7.00 0.71
CA GLU A 168 9.78 -7.75 -0.20
C GLU A 168 9.76 -7.18 -1.63
N SER A 169 8.59 -6.75 -2.11
CA SER A 169 8.41 -6.38 -3.52
C SER A 169 8.78 -4.94 -3.86
N ILE A 170 8.66 -4.00 -2.92
CA ILE A 170 8.80 -2.57 -3.18
C ILE A 170 10.13 -2.21 -3.89
N ALA A 171 11.21 -2.94 -3.61
CA ALA A 171 12.52 -2.73 -4.21
C ALA A 171 12.56 -2.94 -5.74
N TYR A 172 11.72 -3.85 -6.28
CA TYR A 172 11.71 -4.16 -7.71
C TYR A 172 10.46 -3.66 -8.46
N LEU A 173 9.41 -3.22 -7.77
CA LEU A 173 8.16 -2.73 -8.39
C LEU A 173 8.41 -1.65 -9.47
N ALA A 174 9.38 -0.77 -9.23
CA ALA A 174 9.75 0.28 -10.18
C ALA A 174 10.23 -0.29 -11.53
N GLY A 175 10.96 -1.41 -11.51
CA GLY A 175 11.40 -2.11 -12.72
C GLY A 175 10.23 -2.69 -13.53
N TYR A 176 9.11 -2.95 -12.87
CA TYR A 176 7.88 -3.39 -13.52
C TYR A 176 6.94 -2.23 -13.93
N GLY A 177 7.39 -0.97 -13.85
CA GLY A 177 6.57 0.19 -14.19
C GLY A 177 5.54 0.58 -13.13
N ILE A 178 5.66 0.05 -11.91
CA ILE A 178 4.79 0.37 -10.78
C ILE A 178 5.51 1.36 -9.88
N ARG A 179 4.95 2.57 -9.74
CA ARG A 179 5.42 3.62 -8.83
C ARG A 179 4.56 3.62 -7.58
N CYS A 180 5.17 3.49 -6.41
CA CYS A 180 4.46 3.54 -5.14
C CYS A 180 4.50 4.96 -4.56
N LEU A 181 3.33 5.50 -4.20
CA LEU A 181 3.21 6.70 -3.38
C LEU A 181 2.54 6.30 -2.06
N LEU A 182 3.34 6.25 -1.01
CA LEU A 182 2.91 5.84 0.32
C LEU A 182 2.76 7.08 1.20
N VAL A 183 1.56 7.27 1.72
CA VAL A 183 1.26 8.36 2.65
C VAL A 183 1.07 7.76 4.04
N THR A 184 1.66 8.42 5.03
CA THR A 184 1.59 8.05 6.44
C THR A 184 1.45 9.33 7.24
N GLN A 185 0.51 9.37 8.18
CA GLN A 185 0.34 10.52 9.07
C GLN A 185 1.46 10.60 10.11
N ASP A 186 1.94 9.45 10.54
CA ASP A 186 2.89 9.33 11.63
C ASP A 186 3.90 8.22 11.37
N LEU A 187 5.19 8.56 11.36
CA LEU A 187 6.24 7.57 11.16
C LEU A 187 6.27 6.50 12.26
N SER A 188 5.85 6.84 13.48
CA SER A 188 5.77 5.87 14.58
C SER A 188 4.67 4.82 14.37
N GLN A 189 3.56 5.17 13.69
CA GLN A 189 2.54 4.19 13.29
C GLN A 189 3.12 3.21 12.27
N HIS A 190 3.86 3.72 11.28
CA HIS A 190 4.57 2.87 10.32
C HIS A 190 5.56 1.93 11.03
N GLN A 191 6.39 2.46 11.94
CA GLN A 191 7.34 1.66 12.73
C GLN A 191 6.65 0.66 13.66
N GLY A 192 5.44 0.95 14.16
CA GLY A 192 4.66 0.00 14.96
C GLY A 192 4.14 -1.18 14.14
N VAL A 193 3.83 -0.96 12.86
CA VAL A 193 3.31 -1.99 11.96
C VAL A 193 4.42 -2.84 11.34
N TYR A 194 5.50 -2.20 10.89
CA TYR A 194 6.57 -2.86 10.13
C TYR A 194 7.79 -3.14 11.02
N GLY A 195 8.06 -2.29 12.01
CA GLY A 195 9.30 -2.32 12.80
C GLY A 195 10.25 -1.21 12.37
N LYS A 196 11.24 -0.90 13.22
CA LYS A 196 12.23 0.16 12.96
C LYS A 196 13.26 -0.19 11.88
N SER A 197 13.47 -1.49 11.64
CA SER A 197 14.52 -2.01 10.77
C SER A 197 14.06 -2.32 9.34
N GLU A 198 12.84 -1.92 8.97
CA GLU A 198 12.23 -2.29 7.70
C GLU A 198 12.64 -1.38 6.54
N SER A 199 12.71 -1.98 5.36
CA SER A 199 13.33 -1.42 4.16
C SER A 199 12.40 -0.49 3.35
N ILE A 200 11.13 -0.36 3.73
CA ILE A 200 10.13 0.38 2.94
C ILE A 200 10.55 1.84 2.78
N VAL A 201 10.85 2.53 3.89
CA VAL A 201 11.29 3.92 3.85
C VAL A 201 12.62 4.05 3.10
N SER A 202 13.54 3.09 3.24
CA SER A 202 14.82 3.12 2.51
C SER A 202 14.67 2.90 1.01
N ASN A 203 13.68 2.11 0.57
CA ASN A 203 13.38 1.86 -0.84
C ASN A 203 12.66 3.04 -1.52
N CYS A 204 12.06 3.96 -0.77
CA CYS A 204 11.51 5.20 -1.31
C CYS A 204 12.63 6.19 -1.68
N SER A 205 12.90 6.36 -2.98
CA SER A 205 13.93 7.32 -3.45
C SER A 205 13.56 8.78 -3.21
N VAL A 206 12.28 9.08 -3.04
CA VAL A 206 11.76 10.41 -2.71
C VAL A 206 10.99 10.30 -1.40
N ARG A 207 11.31 11.18 -0.46
CA ARG A 207 10.61 11.30 0.83
C ARG A 207 10.18 12.75 1.00
N ILE A 208 8.91 12.97 1.27
CA ILE A 208 8.33 14.29 1.52
C ILE A 208 7.87 14.31 2.96
N ALA A 209 8.37 15.27 3.73
CA ALA A 209 7.99 15.46 5.12
C ALA A 209 7.36 16.84 5.31
N TYR A 210 6.17 16.83 5.91
CA TYR A 210 5.51 18.04 6.42
C TYR A 210 5.90 18.27 7.87
N THR A 211 5.34 19.33 8.47
CA THR A 211 5.52 19.65 9.89
C THR A 211 5.22 18.41 10.76
N PRO A 212 6.20 17.89 11.51
CA PRO A 212 6.01 16.71 12.34
C PRO A 212 5.20 17.05 13.59
N ASN A 213 4.37 16.10 14.04
CA ASN A 213 3.62 16.22 15.29
C ASN A 213 4.36 15.61 16.50
N LYS A 214 5.47 14.90 16.27
CA LYS A 214 6.21 14.14 17.28
C LYS A 214 7.69 14.51 17.32
N PRO A 215 8.29 14.71 18.52
CA PRO A 215 9.72 15.02 18.67
C PRO A 215 10.65 14.02 17.97
N GLU A 216 10.30 12.72 18.00
CA GLU A 216 11.10 11.67 17.38
C GLU A 216 11.17 11.82 15.85
N THR A 217 10.08 12.28 15.23
CA THR A 217 10.06 12.57 13.80
C THR A 217 10.87 13.83 13.50
N ALA A 218 10.79 14.86 14.35
CA ALA A 218 11.57 16.07 14.21
C ALA A 218 13.09 15.82 14.33
N GLU A 219 13.50 14.96 15.26
CA GLU A 219 14.90 14.51 15.39
C GLU A 219 15.37 13.76 14.14
N LEU A 220 14.54 12.86 13.60
CA LEU A 220 14.86 12.17 12.35
C LEU A 220 15.03 13.14 11.18
N LEU A 221 14.12 14.11 11.03
CA LEU A 221 14.23 15.12 9.96
C LEU A 221 15.49 15.97 10.13
N SER A 222 15.78 16.40 11.36
CA SER A 222 17.01 17.11 11.71
C SER A 222 18.25 16.32 11.30
N LEU A 223 18.31 15.02 11.63
CA LEU A 223 19.39 14.13 11.24
C LEU A 223 19.49 13.99 9.70
N MET A 224 18.37 13.80 9.01
CA MET A 224 18.32 13.64 7.55
C MET A 224 18.76 14.90 6.80
N THR A 225 18.49 16.09 7.35
CA THR A 225 18.97 17.35 6.75
C THR A 225 20.48 17.57 6.91
N GLY A 226 21.10 16.85 7.84
CA GLY A 226 22.54 16.93 8.10
C GLY A 226 22.95 18.19 8.88
N GLN A 227 24.22 18.54 8.74
CA GLN A 227 24.87 19.60 9.49
C GLN A 227 25.49 20.62 8.54
N MET A 228 25.65 21.85 9.02
CA MET A 228 26.36 22.92 8.35
C MET A 228 27.41 23.53 9.27
N THR A 229 28.43 24.12 8.67
CA THR A 229 29.42 24.93 9.40
C THR A 229 28.95 26.36 9.46
N VAL A 230 28.93 26.95 10.64
CA VAL A 230 28.62 28.35 10.88
C VAL A 230 29.92 29.09 11.16
N HIS A 231 30.21 30.12 10.38
CA HIS A 231 31.36 31.01 10.60
C HIS A 231 30.91 32.18 11.47
N HIS A 232 31.51 32.31 12.65
CA HIS A 232 31.33 33.44 13.55
C HIS A 232 32.57 34.34 13.48
N THR A 233 32.39 35.65 13.54
CA THR A 233 33.50 36.58 13.78
C THR A 233 33.34 37.15 15.18
N ARG A 234 34.20 36.74 16.11
CA ARG A 234 34.22 37.32 17.45
C ARG A 234 34.97 38.64 17.41
N VAL A 235 34.25 39.74 17.56
CA VAL A 235 34.84 41.07 17.65
C VAL A 235 35.01 41.42 19.12
N SER A 236 36.25 41.43 19.59
CA SER A 236 36.60 41.96 20.90
C SER A 236 37.04 43.41 20.77
N ARG A 237 36.42 44.30 21.55
CA ARG A 237 36.78 45.71 21.63
C ARG A 237 37.38 45.97 23.00
N ARG A 238 38.67 46.31 23.06
CA ARG A 238 39.28 46.77 24.30
C ARG A 238 39.13 48.29 24.36
N LEU A 239 38.37 48.78 25.34
CA LEU A 239 38.42 50.19 25.72
C LEU A 239 39.71 50.42 26.52
N GLY A 240 40.75 50.92 25.88
CA GLY A 240 41.83 51.64 26.57
C GLY A 240 41.42 53.10 26.79
N GLY A 241 42.14 53.81 27.67
CA GLY A 241 41.88 55.23 27.99
C GLY A 241 41.84 56.17 26.79
N PRO A 242 41.69 57.50 26.99
CA PRO A 242 41.06 58.46 26.08
C PRO A 242 41.55 58.55 24.62
N LEU A 243 42.62 57.86 24.22
CA LEU A 243 43.19 57.86 22.88
C LEU A 243 43.45 56.45 22.27
N SER A 244 43.11 55.35 22.93
CA SER A 244 43.44 54.00 22.43
C SER A 244 42.29 53.01 22.55
N ALA A 245 41.50 52.88 21.48
CA ALA A 245 40.58 51.76 21.30
C ALA A 245 41.17 50.81 20.25
N SER A 246 41.46 49.57 20.63
CA SER A 246 41.84 48.50 19.70
C SER A 246 40.70 47.49 19.53
N GLN A 247 40.49 47.06 18.30
CA GLN A 247 39.49 46.06 17.94
C GLN A 247 40.20 44.86 17.33
N THR A 248 39.90 43.67 17.83
CA THR A 248 40.42 42.41 17.30
C THR A 248 39.25 41.53 16.90
N ALA A 249 39.19 41.18 15.62
CA ALA A 249 38.22 40.25 15.07
C ALA A 249 38.88 38.87 14.89
N THR A 250 38.33 37.83 15.49
CA THR A 250 38.81 36.45 15.35
C THR A 250 37.72 35.60 14.69
N PRO A 251 37.96 35.06 13.48
CA PRO A 251 37.04 34.10 12.88
C PRO A 251 37.06 32.79 13.68
N SER A 252 35.88 32.21 13.88
CA SER A 252 35.71 30.91 14.54
C SER A 252 34.62 30.12 13.83
N GLU A 253 34.83 28.84 13.63
CA GLU A 253 33.88 27.96 12.96
C GLU A 253 33.22 27.03 13.98
N THR A 254 31.94 26.76 13.83
CA THR A 254 31.21 25.84 14.71
C THR A 254 30.21 25.03 13.89
N GLN A 255 30.13 23.73 14.18
CA GLN A 255 29.17 22.84 13.54
C GLN A 255 27.78 23.05 14.15
N ARG A 256 26.76 23.19 13.30
CA ARG A 256 25.33 23.28 13.67
C ARG A 256 24.53 22.32 12.81
N ARG A 257 23.42 21.80 13.33
CA ARG A 257 22.42 21.13 12.50
C ARG A 257 21.87 22.12 11.46
N LEU A 258 21.70 21.66 10.22
CA LEU A 258 21.15 22.50 9.15
C LEU A 258 19.72 22.93 9.53
N LEU A 259 18.92 21.96 9.97
CA LEU A 259 17.63 22.16 10.59
C LEU A 259 17.66 21.55 12.00
N THR A 260 17.36 22.35 13.03
CA THR A 260 17.20 21.83 14.40
C THR A 260 15.83 21.16 14.57
N PRO A 261 15.66 20.24 15.53
CA PRO A 261 14.36 19.60 15.79
C PRO A 261 13.26 20.61 16.14
N ASP A 262 13.60 21.66 16.87
CA ASP A 262 12.69 22.75 17.24
C ASP A 262 12.28 23.61 16.03
N GLU A 263 13.19 23.82 15.06
CA GLU A 263 12.83 24.43 13.77
C GLU A 263 11.95 23.49 12.93
N ALA A 264 12.22 22.18 12.95
CA ALA A 264 11.40 21.20 12.24
C ALA A 264 9.95 21.17 12.79
N LEU A 265 9.77 21.19 14.11
CA LEU A 265 8.44 21.25 14.77
C LEU A 265 7.66 22.52 14.44
N ARG A 266 8.35 23.59 14.04
CA ARG A 266 7.76 24.89 13.68
C ARG A 266 7.78 25.15 12.17
N LEU A 267 7.99 24.12 11.36
CA LEU A 267 7.96 24.25 9.91
C LEU A 267 6.61 24.83 9.46
N PRO A 268 6.59 25.90 8.65
CA PRO A 268 5.35 26.51 8.16
C PRO A 268 4.46 25.51 7.40
N ALA A 269 3.15 25.64 7.53
CA ALA A 269 2.17 24.71 6.94
C ALA A 269 2.12 24.72 5.40
N ASP A 270 2.66 25.76 4.79
CA ASP A 270 2.86 25.92 3.34
C ASP A 270 4.21 25.41 2.86
N GLN A 271 5.04 24.82 3.74
CA GLN A 271 6.34 24.28 3.38
C GLN A 271 6.42 22.77 3.58
N ALA A 272 7.35 22.15 2.86
CA ALA A 272 7.67 20.73 2.99
C ALA A 272 9.17 20.50 2.74
N LEU A 273 9.74 19.57 3.50
CA LEU A 273 11.08 19.06 3.27
C LEU A 273 11.01 17.91 2.26
N VAL A 274 11.80 18.00 1.19
CA VAL A 274 11.89 16.98 0.15
C VAL A 274 13.30 16.41 0.15
N PHE A 275 13.38 15.10 0.34
CA PHE A 275 14.63 14.34 0.28
C PHE A 275 14.59 13.45 -0.95
N VAL A 276 15.48 13.72 -1.91
CA VAL A 276 15.69 12.89 -3.08
C VAL A 276 17.04 12.21 -2.93
N THR A 277 17.08 10.88 -3.11
CA THR A 277 18.33 10.12 -2.99
C THR A 277 19.43 10.72 -3.88
N GLY A 278 20.59 11.00 -3.29
CA GLY A 278 21.75 11.57 -4.00
C GLY A 278 21.73 13.09 -4.15
N LEU A 279 20.68 13.78 -3.68
CA LEU A 279 20.59 15.25 -3.71
C LEU A 279 20.57 15.85 -2.30
N PRO A 280 21.03 17.10 -2.14
CA PRO A 280 20.83 17.84 -0.89
C PRO A 280 19.34 17.95 -0.51
N PRO A 281 19.02 18.05 0.80
CA PRO A 281 17.65 18.27 1.24
C PRO A 281 17.10 19.59 0.68
N LEU A 282 15.85 19.57 0.22
CA LEU A 282 15.19 20.71 -0.37
C LEU A 282 14.08 21.20 0.55
N LEU A 283 14.05 22.51 0.81
CA LEU A 283 12.89 23.17 1.39
C LEU A 283 12.00 23.69 0.26
N THR A 284 10.76 23.22 0.20
CA THR A 284 9.83 23.49 -0.91
C THR A 284 8.53 24.07 -0.41
N LEU A 285 7.78 24.73 -1.30
CA LEU A 285 6.40 25.12 -1.03
C LEU A 285 5.45 23.96 -1.31
N ARG A 286 4.44 23.81 -0.47
CA ARG A 286 3.39 22.81 -0.60
C ARG A 286 2.46 23.18 -1.76
N ALA A 287 2.28 22.25 -2.69
CA ALA A 287 1.27 22.37 -3.72
C ALA A 287 -0.14 22.30 -3.10
N ARG A 288 -0.87 23.42 -3.11
CA ARG A 288 -2.27 23.49 -2.70
C ARG A 288 -3.14 23.37 -3.94
N TYR A 289 -3.82 22.23 -4.09
CA TYR A 289 -4.57 21.92 -5.31
C TYR A 289 -5.62 22.97 -5.67
N PHE A 290 -6.16 23.70 -4.69
CA PHE A 290 -7.17 24.74 -4.88
C PHE A 290 -6.59 26.10 -5.29
N GLU A 291 -5.28 26.31 -5.18
CA GLU A 291 -4.58 27.50 -5.67
C GLU A 291 -4.06 27.29 -7.11
N ASP A 292 -3.87 26.04 -7.52
CA ASP A 292 -3.46 25.69 -8.89
C ASP A 292 -4.68 25.51 -9.80
N ARG A 293 -4.73 26.29 -10.88
CA ARG A 293 -5.88 26.30 -11.82
C ARG A 293 -6.11 24.93 -12.47
N GLU A 294 -5.05 24.20 -12.83
CA GLU A 294 -5.17 22.91 -13.50
C GLU A 294 -5.55 21.80 -12.53
N LEU A 295 -4.98 21.79 -11.32
CA LEU A 295 -5.37 20.84 -10.28
C LEU A 295 -6.81 21.08 -9.82
N LEU A 296 -7.23 22.33 -9.65
CA LEU A 296 -8.62 22.67 -9.32
C LEU A 296 -9.57 22.25 -10.45
N ARG A 297 -9.19 22.44 -11.72
CA ARG A 297 -9.98 21.96 -12.88
C ARG A 297 -10.14 20.44 -12.84
N ARG A 298 -9.08 19.69 -12.53
CA ARG A 298 -9.12 18.22 -12.41
C ARG A 298 -9.93 17.74 -11.20
N ALA A 299 -9.82 18.42 -10.07
CA ALA A 299 -10.56 18.08 -8.85
C ALA A 299 -12.08 18.26 -8.98
N ARG A 300 -12.53 19.05 -9.97
CA ARG A 300 -13.95 19.27 -10.29
C ARG A 300 -14.53 18.23 -11.26
N ILE A 301 -13.72 17.29 -11.76
CA ILE A 301 -14.22 16.19 -12.58
C ILE A 301 -15.07 15.30 -11.64
N PRO A 302 -16.37 15.12 -11.91
CA PRO A 302 -17.20 14.25 -11.08
C PRO A 302 -16.68 12.81 -11.16
N PRO A 303 -16.85 12.01 -10.08
CA PRO A 303 -16.57 10.59 -10.17
C PRO A 303 -17.46 9.96 -11.26
N PRO A 304 -16.97 8.92 -11.95
CA PRO A 304 -17.76 8.26 -12.98
C PRO A 304 -19.00 7.61 -12.34
N ASP A 305 -20.19 7.86 -12.92
CA ASP A 305 -21.46 7.32 -12.42
C ASP A 305 -21.55 5.79 -12.53
N ARG A 306 -20.71 5.19 -13.40
CA ARG A 306 -20.61 3.75 -13.62
C ARG A 306 -19.16 3.35 -13.91
N PRO A 307 -18.75 2.12 -13.54
CA PRO A 307 -17.46 1.57 -13.97
C PRO A 307 -17.31 1.65 -15.49
N ALA A 308 -16.10 1.99 -15.96
CA ALA A 308 -15.81 1.96 -17.38
C ALA A 308 -15.90 0.51 -17.89
N GLN A 309 -16.71 0.26 -18.92
CA GLN A 309 -16.76 -1.05 -19.57
C GLN A 309 -15.50 -1.22 -20.42
N LEU A 310 -14.46 -1.80 -19.82
CA LEU A 310 -13.21 -2.13 -20.52
C LEU A 310 -13.37 -3.34 -21.44
N ARG A 311 -14.43 -4.13 -21.23
CA ARG A 311 -14.76 -5.34 -21.98
C ARG A 311 -16.25 -5.31 -22.26
N GLY A 312 -16.66 -5.68 -23.48
CA GLY A 312 -18.06 -5.63 -23.96
C GLY A 312 -19.04 -6.59 -23.27
N GLY A 313 -18.84 -6.91 -22.00
CA GLY A 313 -19.76 -7.70 -21.19
C GLY A 313 -20.92 -6.81 -20.71
N LYS A 314 -22.15 -7.18 -21.09
CA LYS A 314 -23.38 -6.58 -20.57
C LYS A 314 -23.43 -6.76 -19.05
N ILE A 315 -23.19 -5.69 -18.29
CA ILE A 315 -23.51 -5.66 -16.86
C ILE A 315 -24.98 -5.27 -16.76
N GLY A 316 -25.85 -6.27 -16.58
CA GLY A 316 -27.24 -6.05 -16.18
C GLY A 316 -27.25 -5.65 -14.71
N TYR A 317 -27.27 -4.34 -14.43
CA TYR A 317 -27.76 -3.89 -13.13
C TYR A 317 -29.27 -4.13 -13.13
N GLY A 318 -29.69 -5.18 -12.42
CA GLY A 318 -31.09 -5.38 -12.08
C GLY A 318 -31.61 -4.17 -11.33
N SER A 319 -32.72 -3.64 -11.82
CA SER A 319 -33.58 -2.60 -11.25
C SER A 319 -33.94 -2.83 -9.79
#